data_AF-A0A936GQE0-F1
#
_entry.id   AF-A0A936GQE0-F1
#
_cell.length_a   1.000
_cell.length_b   1.000
_cell.length_c   1.000
_cell.angle_alpha   90.00
_cell.angle_beta   90.00
_cell.angle_gamma   90.00
#
_symmetry.space_group_name_H-M   'P 1'
#
loop_
_entity.id
_entity.type
_entity.pdbx_description
1 polymer ?
#
loop_
_entity_poly.entity_id
_entity_poly.type
_entity_poly.pdbx_seq_one_letter_code
_entity_poly.pdbx_strand_id
1 'polypeptide(L)'
;MDNPKRIYELLLDYCSADAVADRILIGLVWTLCQSGNSIGLSMSPQFATRTLSWSGDLAGKPLIDLAAWILEWEPYQASVAMSAINSCINARAIPDSIGLDNTGEQANLAVFDYFLPQLTGKKVVVIGRYPGIERYQDQIELKILEKQTGSDDYPDAACEYLIPKADWVFLTASSIPNKTFPRLAELATDAKTVLMGPTTPWLPQLHEFGIDYLAGVEVTDGEILYRTVAEGGGKRIFNHGLRYRIAELSSQVSLNWLKQQIADCAAEKGRLTQRMDAWYGEGNRSRFPGYPLLELTNTRLSRMDSSYKGLWDIYGDDNKLTG
;
A
#
# COMPACT_ATOMS: atom_id res chain seq x y z
N MET A 1 11.44 10.93 -10.94
CA MET A 1 10.12 11.33 -10.42
C MET A 1 10.26 12.73 -9.86
N ASP A 2 9.59 13.70 -10.46
CA ASP A 2 9.82 15.13 -10.18
C ASP A 2 9.37 15.57 -8.78
N ASN A 3 8.45 14.83 -8.15
CA ASN A 3 8.01 15.08 -6.79
C ASN A 3 7.87 13.77 -5.97
N PRO A 4 8.93 13.32 -5.27
CA PRO A 4 8.89 12.09 -4.48
C PRO A 4 7.95 12.17 -3.26
N LYS A 5 7.51 13.37 -2.85
CA LYS A 5 6.56 13.54 -1.73
C LYS A 5 5.14 13.15 -2.11
N ARG A 6 4.83 13.14 -3.40
CA ARG A 6 3.46 12.98 -3.92
C ARG A 6 2.80 11.67 -3.49
N ILE A 7 3.56 10.57 -3.41
CA ILE A 7 3.02 9.30 -2.93
C ILE A 7 2.55 9.39 -1.47
N TYR A 8 3.30 10.07 -0.60
CA TYR A 8 2.93 10.17 0.81
C TYR A 8 1.73 11.08 1.03
N GLU A 9 1.64 12.17 0.26
CA GLU A 9 0.44 13.00 0.23
C GLU A 9 -0.79 12.20 -0.20
N LEU A 10 -0.66 11.37 -1.25
CA LEU A 10 -1.70 10.46 -1.68
C LEU A 10 -2.11 9.51 -0.54
N LEU A 11 -1.16 8.88 0.14
CA LEU A 11 -1.47 7.94 1.24
C LEU A 11 -2.23 8.63 2.38
N LEU A 12 -1.82 9.83 2.76
CA LEU A 12 -2.46 10.61 3.83
C LEU A 12 -3.90 11.01 3.50
N ASP A 13 -4.23 11.19 2.21
CA ASP A 13 -5.60 11.48 1.78
C ASP A 13 -6.58 10.34 2.11
N TYR A 14 -6.08 9.12 2.32
CA TYR A 14 -6.93 7.96 2.65
C TYR A 14 -7.13 7.75 4.15
N CYS A 15 -6.46 8.51 5.01
CA CYS A 15 -6.59 8.38 6.45
C CYS A 15 -7.86 9.06 6.97
N SER A 16 -8.59 8.35 7.84
CA SER A 16 -9.79 8.87 8.49
C SER A 16 -9.44 9.60 9.79
N ALA A 17 -10.08 10.75 10.04
CA ALA A 17 -9.96 11.47 11.31
C ALA A 17 -10.84 10.87 12.43
N ASP A 18 -11.90 10.14 12.07
CA ASP A 18 -12.88 9.61 13.03
C ASP A 18 -12.53 8.18 13.49
N ALA A 19 -11.54 7.54 12.85
CA ALA A 19 -11.08 6.20 13.21
C ALA A 19 -9.91 6.27 14.21
N VAL A 20 -9.91 5.36 15.17
CA VAL A 20 -8.85 5.19 16.17
C VAL A 20 -8.17 3.85 16.01
N ALA A 21 -6.92 3.74 16.45
CA ALA A 21 -6.23 2.45 16.54
C ALA A 21 -6.73 1.64 17.74
N ASP A 22 -7.53 0.60 17.52
CA ASP A 22 -7.98 -0.30 18.60
C ASP A 22 -6.81 -1.14 19.12
N ARG A 23 -5.97 -1.63 18.20
CA ARG A 23 -4.78 -2.41 18.50
C ARG A 23 -3.63 -1.98 17.58
N ILE A 24 -2.46 -1.75 18.16
CA ILE A 24 -1.19 -1.70 17.45
C ILE A 24 -0.30 -2.81 17.98
N LEU A 25 0.26 -3.60 17.07
CA LEU A 25 1.19 -4.68 17.39
C LEU A 25 2.41 -4.55 16.49
N ILE A 26 3.60 -4.46 17.10
CA ILE A 26 4.88 -4.53 16.39
C ILE A 26 5.42 -5.94 16.58
N GLY A 27 5.08 -6.84 15.66
CA GLY A 27 5.63 -8.19 15.62
C GLY A 27 7.04 -8.21 15.02
N LEU A 28 7.69 -9.38 15.07
CA LEU A 28 9.07 -9.55 14.58
C LEU A 28 9.21 -9.24 13.08
N VAL A 29 8.19 -9.55 12.29
CA VAL A 29 8.20 -9.35 10.82
C VAL A 29 7.12 -8.37 10.37
N TRP A 30 5.99 -8.30 11.09
CA TRP A 30 4.84 -7.49 10.69
C TRP A 30 4.41 -6.55 11.81
N THR A 31 4.25 -5.28 11.46
CA THR A 31 3.52 -4.29 12.25
C THR A 31 2.06 -4.32 11.78
N LEU A 32 1.14 -4.43 12.73
CA LEU A 32 -0.30 -4.53 12.51
C LEU A 32 -1.00 -3.37 13.20
N CYS A 33 -1.91 -2.72 12.47
CA CYS A 33 -2.87 -1.77 13.02
C CYS A 33 -4.29 -2.26 12.75
N GLN A 34 -5.12 -2.29 13.79
CA GLN A 34 -6.54 -2.60 13.68
C GLN A 34 -7.39 -1.39 14.07
N SER A 35 -8.45 -1.16 13.30
CA SER A 35 -9.52 -0.20 13.61
C SER A 35 -10.86 -0.78 13.16
N GLY A 36 -11.75 -1.03 14.12
CA GLY A 36 -12.95 -1.83 13.94
C GLY A 36 -12.63 -3.20 13.33
N ASN A 37 -13.26 -3.49 12.20
CA ASN A 37 -13.05 -4.73 11.44
C ASN A 37 -11.91 -4.63 10.41
N SER A 38 -11.28 -3.46 10.27
CA SER A 38 -10.20 -3.25 9.30
C SER A 38 -8.83 -3.47 9.90
N ILE A 39 -7.99 -4.22 9.20
CA ILE A 39 -6.60 -4.49 9.58
C ILE A 39 -5.67 -4.02 8.47
N GLY A 40 -4.66 -3.24 8.85
CA GLY A 40 -3.55 -2.87 7.99
C GLY A 40 -2.25 -3.49 8.47
N LEU A 41 -1.38 -3.81 7.51
CA LEU A 41 -0.07 -4.40 7.76
C LEU A 41 1.04 -3.53 7.17
N SER A 42 2.19 -3.56 7.81
CA SER A 42 3.46 -3.09 7.27
C SER A 42 4.55 -4.06 7.72
N MET A 43 5.58 -4.29 6.92
CA MET A 43 6.76 -4.99 7.41
C MET A 43 7.41 -4.19 8.55
N SER A 44 7.77 -4.89 9.63
CA SER A 44 8.50 -4.32 10.76
C SER A 44 9.96 -4.06 10.39
N PRO A 45 10.61 -3.02 10.95
CA PRO A 45 12.04 -2.83 10.83
C PRO A 45 12.83 -4.04 11.36
N GLN A 46 13.93 -4.40 10.69
CA GLN A 46 14.72 -5.60 11.01
C GLN A 46 15.86 -5.37 12.01
N PHE A 47 15.89 -4.22 12.67
CA PHE A 47 16.90 -3.91 13.69
C PHE A 47 16.21 -3.70 15.03
N ALA A 48 16.69 -4.35 16.10
CA ALA A 48 16.09 -4.22 17.41
C ALA A 48 16.35 -2.83 18.03
N THR A 49 15.36 -2.30 18.74
CA THR A 49 15.49 -1.07 19.54
C THR A 49 14.99 -1.29 20.96
N ARG A 50 15.57 -0.56 21.93
CA ARG A 50 15.17 -0.59 23.35
C ARG A 50 14.40 0.65 23.79
N THR A 51 14.22 1.64 22.92
CA THR A 51 13.86 3.01 23.31
C THR A 51 12.75 3.61 22.44
N LEU A 52 11.64 2.90 22.27
CA LEU A 52 10.44 3.47 21.65
C LEU A 52 9.71 4.35 22.69
N SER A 53 9.84 5.67 22.59
CA SER A 53 9.33 6.62 23.59
C SER A 53 7.81 6.69 23.68
N TRP A 54 7.09 6.13 22.71
CA TRP A 54 5.63 6.12 22.59
C TRP A 54 5.02 4.73 22.86
N SER A 55 5.83 3.76 23.27
CA SER A 55 5.39 2.42 23.64
C SER A 55 4.35 2.48 24.77
N GLY A 56 3.16 1.91 24.54
CA GLY A 56 2.06 1.91 25.50
C GLY A 56 0.99 2.98 25.23
N ASP A 57 1.28 3.96 24.37
CA ASP A 57 0.41 5.13 24.17
C ASP A 57 -0.30 5.15 22.81
N LEU A 58 -0.10 4.15 21.94
CA LEU A 58 -0.62 4.18 20.57
C LEU A 58 -2.09 3.77 20.45
N ALA A 59 -2.54 2.82 21.25
CA ALA A 59 -3.94 2.39 21.23
C ALA A 59 -4.85 3.56 21.66
N GLY A 60 -5.97 3.73 20.97
CA GLY A 60 -6.89 4.85 21.13
C GLY A 60 -6.46 6.14 20.45
N LYS A 61 -5.26 6.23 19.86
CA LYS A 61 -4.88 7.41 19.06
C LYS A 61 -5.68 7.46 17.75
N PRO A 62 -6.04 8.67 17.27
CA PRO A 62 -6.57 8.85 15.93
C PRO A 62 -5.62 8.28 14.88
N LEU A 63 -6.16 7.55 13.90
CA LEU A 63 -5.34 6.96 12.83
C LEU A 63 -4.63 8.04 12.00
N ILE A 64 -5.23 9.22 11.85
CA ILE A 64 -4.61 10.35 11.15
C ILE A 64 -3.31 10.83 11.82
N ASP A 65 -3.23 10.80 13.16
CA ASP A 65 -2.04 11.20 13.90
C ASP A 65 -0.91 10.18 13.71
N LEU A 66 -1.25 8.89 13.74
CA LEU A 66 -0.30 7.81 13.45
C LEU A 66 0.16 7.83 12.00
N ALA A 67 -0.76 8.08 11.06
CA ALA A 67 -0.46 8.12 9.64
C ALA A 67 0.52 9.26 9.27
N ALA A 68 0.43 10.41 9.95
CA ALA A 68 1.33 11.54 9.73
C ALA A 68 2.82 11.15 9.87
N TRP A 69 3.13 10.15 10.70
CA TRP A 69 4.48 9.61 10.85
C TRP A 69 5.06 8.97 9.60
N ILE A 70 4.28 8.77 8.53
CA ILE A 70 4.81 8.26 7.26
C ILE A 70 5.85 9.21 6.65
N LEU A 71 5.80 10.50 7.02
CA LEU A 71 6.75 11.53 6.61
C LEU A 71 8.05 11.51 7.44
N GLU A 72 8.04 10.84 8.59
CA GLU A 72 9.21 10.72 9.46
C GLU A 72 10.20 9.68 8.93
N TRP A 73 11.47 9.87 9.31
CA TRP A 73 12.58 9.01 8.92
C TRP A 73 12.86 7.86 9.91
N GLU A 74 12.27 7.91 11.11
CA GLU A 74 12.42 6.84 12.09
C GLU A 74 11.64 5.60 11.61
N PRO A 75 12.29 4.44 11.41
CA PRO A 75 11.64 3.31 10.73
C PRO A 75 10.46 2.67 11.46
N TYR A 76 10.44 2.67 12.80
CA TYR A 76 9.31 2.14 13.57
C TYR A 76 8.09 3.06 13.50
N GLN A 77 8.29 4.38 13.57
CA GLN A 77 7.24 5.36 13.32
C GLN A 77 6.67 5.19 11.91
N ALA A 78 7.53 5.01 10.91
CA ALA A 78 7.10 4.80 9.54
C ALA A 78 6.33 3.48 9.34
N SER A 79 6.71 2.38 10.00
CA SER A 79 5.98 1.11 9.90
C SER A 79 4.63 1.16 10.61
N VAL A 80 4.55 1.84 11.77
CA VAL A 80 3.28 2.12 12.45
C VAL A 80 2.38 2.95 11.55
N ALA A 81 2.91 4.04 10.97
CA ALA A 81 2.16 4.90 10.06
C ALA A 81 1.61 4.12 8.86
N MET A 82 2.44 3.31 8.22
CA MET A 82 2.05 2.55 7.04
C MET A 82 0.97 1.50 7.37
N SER A 83 1.06 0.83 8.53
CA SER A 83 0.00 -0.10 8.96
C SER A 83 -1.31 0.63 9.29
N ALA A 84 -1.26 1.83 9.89
CA ALA A 84 -2.44 2.67 10.14
C ALA A 84 -3.08 3.16 8.83
N ILE A 85 -2.27 3.60 7.87
CA ILE A 85 -2.70 3.97 6.51
C ILE A 85 -3.42 2.78 5.85
N ASN A 86 -2.80 1.60 5.86
CA ASN A 86 -3.40 0.40 5.29
C ASN A 86 -4.70 0.01 6.00
N SER A 87 -4.82 0.21 7.31
CA SER A 87 -6.08 -0.02 8.04
C SER A 87 -7.18 0.93 7.55
N CYS A 88 -6.86 2.21 7.29
CA CYS A 88 -7.83 3.14 6.70
C CYS A 88 -8.24 2.76 5.28
N ILE A 89 -7.29 2.31 4.45
CA ILE A 89 -7.53 1.91 3.06
C ILE A 89 -8.37 0.63 3.02
N ASN A 90 -8.03 -0.36 3.84
CA ASN A 90 -8.68 -1.67 3.89
C ASN A 90 -10.10 -1.61 4.50
N ALA A 91 -10.50 -0.49 5.10
CA ALA A 91 -11.88 -0.25 5.50
C ALA A 91 -12.82 0.01 4.29
N ARG A 92 -12.25 0.15 3.09
CA ARG A 92 -12.96 0.35 1.82
C ARG A 92 -12.97 -0.96 1.01
N ALA A 93 -13.77 -0.99 -0.04
CA ALA A 93 -13.76 -2.11 -0.97
C ALA A 93 -12.37 -2.24 -1.63
N ILE A 94 -11.85 -3.47 -1.66
CA ILE A 94 -10.67 -3.81 -2.47
C ILE A 94 -11.06 -3.59 -3.95
N PRO A 95 -10.19 -3.00 -4.78
CA PRO A 95 -10.44 -2.88 -6.21
C PRO A 95 -10.66 -4.24 -6.87
N ASP A 96 -11.21 -4.23 -8.09
CA ASP A 96 -11.39 -5.45 -8.86
C ASP A 96 -10.06 -6.20 -8.97
N SER A 97 -10.08 -7.46 -8.55
CA SER A 97 -8.87 -8.23 -8.28
C SER A 97 -9.18 -9.71 -8.20
N ILE A 98 -8.16 -10.52 -8.49
CA ILE A 98 -8.24 -11.97 -8.44
C ILE A 98 -7.59 -12.44 -7.15
N GLY A 99 -8.32 -13.24 -6.35
CA GLY A 99 -7.75 -13.90 -5.18
C GLY A 99 -6.88 -15.08 -5.59
N LEU A 100 -5.71 -15.20 -4.97
CA LEU A 100 -4.84 -16.35 -5.14
C LEU A 100 -5.08 -17.31 -3.98
N ASP A 101 -5.53 -18.52 -4.28
CA ASP A 101 -5.75 -19.54 -3.26
C ASP A 101 -4.41 -20.07 -2.75
N ASN A 102 -4.32 -20.29 -1.43
CA ASN A 102 -3.13 -20.80 -0.74
C ASN A 102 -2.94 -22.31 -0.97
N THR A 103 -2.76 -22.74 -2.23
CA THR A 103 -2.76 -24.16 -2.60
C THR A 103 -1.38 -24.82 -2.59
N GLY A 104 -0.30 -24.05 -2.37
CA GLY A 104 1.07 -24.56 -2.37
C GLY A 104 1.77 -24.50 -1.02
N GLU A 105 2.83 -25.31 -0.84
CA GLU A 105 3.72 -25.29 0.35
C GLU A 105 4.40 -23.92 0.59
N GLN A 106 4.44 -23.07 -0.45
CA GLN A 106 5.08 -21.75 -0.44
C GLN A 106 4.07 -20.64 -0.80
N ALA A 107 2.99 -20.51 -0.03
CA ALA A 107 1.97 -19.47 -0.23
C ALA A 107 2.55 -18.03 -0.31
N ASN A 108 3.72 -17.78 0.28
CA ASN A 108 4.43 -16.51 0.15
C ASN A 108 4.91 -16.18 -1.27
N LEU A 109 4.98 -17.18 -2.17
CA LEU A 109 5.42 -17.04 -3.56
C LEU A 109 4.26 -17.06 -4.58
N ALA A 110 3.00 -17.13 -4.12
CA ALA A 110 1.84 -17.27 -5.01
C ALA A 110 1.78 -16.20 -6.13
N VAL A 111 2.26 -14.98 -5.87
CA VAL A 111 2.36 -13.90 -6.85
C VAL A 111 3.34 -14.26 -7.98
N PHE A 112 4.51 -14.82 -7.64
CA PHE A 112 5.48 -15.25 -8.64
C PHE A 112 4.94 -16.43 -9.44
N ASP A 113 4.28 -17.39 -8.79
CA ASP A 113 3.65 -18.53 -9.47
C ASP A 113 2.58 -18.07 -10.49
N TYR A 114 1.78 -17.06 -10.13
CA TYR A 114 0.78 -16.48 -11.02
C TYR A 114 1.40 -15.85 -12.27
N PHE A 115 2.48 -15.08 -12.11
CA PHE A 115 3.14 -14.40 -13.23
C PHE A 115 4.13 -15.28 -14.00
N LEU A 116 4.57 -16.43 -13.45
CA LEU A 116 5.63 -17.28 -14.01
C LEU A 116 5.49 -17.57 -15.53
N PRO A 117 4.30 -17.86 -16.09
CA PRO A 117 4.14 -18.06 -17.53
C PRO A 117 4.55 -16.83 -18.37
N GLN A 118 4.44 -15.63 -17.83
CA GLN A 118 4.83 -14.37 -18.48
C GLN A 118 6.31 -14.00 -18.24
N LEU A 119 6.93 -14.59 -17.21
CA LEU A 119 8.31 -14.31 -16.79
C LEU A 119 9.34 -15.21 -17.49
N THR A 120 8.93 -16.34 -18.08
CA THR A 120 9.87 -17.32 -18.65
C THR A 120 10.78 -16.69 -19.71
N GLY A 121 12.09 -16.82 -19.52
CA GLY A 121 13.12 -16.23 -20.39
C GLY A 121 13.27 -14.71 -20.29
N LYS A 122 12.66 -14.05 -19.31
CA LYS A 122 12.73 -12.61 -19.08
C LYS A 122 13.76 -12.23 -18.01
N LYS A 123 14.23 -10.98 -18.07
CA LYS A 123 15.02 -10.33 -17.02
C LYS A 123 14.11 -9.85 -15.92
N VAL A 124 14.20 -10.52 -14.77
CA VAL A 124 13.33 -10.24 -13.62
C VAL A 124 14.17 -9.69 -12.47
N VAL A 125 13.92 -8.44 -12.11
CA VAL A 125 14.51 -7.83 -10.92
C VAL A 125 13.50 -7.88 -9.78
N VAL A 126 13.91 -8.40 -8.64
CA VAL A 126 13.08 -8.48 -7.43
C VAL A 126 13.72 -7.66 -6.33
N ILE A 127 12.97 -6.69 -5.78
CA ILE A 127 13.43 -5.85 -4.68
C ILE A 127 12.85 -6.40 -3.38
N GLY A 128 13.74 -6.83 -2.50
CA GLY A 128 13.42 -7.58 -1.29
C GLY A 128 13.46 -9.09 -1.54
N ARG A 129 14.15 -9.83 -0.68
CA ARG A 129 14.25 -11.29 -0.82
C ARG A 129 12.99 -11.99 -0.28
N TYR A 130 12.41 -12.85 -1.11
CA TYR A 130 11.31 -13.75 -0.72
C TYR A 130 11.86 -15.17 -0.47
N PRO A 131 11.62 -15.78 0.70
CA PRO A 131 12.11 -17.13 0.98
C PRO A 131 11.64 -18.15 -0.07
N GLY A 132 12.58 -18.88 -0.68
CA GLY A 132 12.31 -19.92 -1.67
C GLY A 132 12.32 -19.43 -3.13
N ILE A 133 12.53 -18.14 -3.39
CA ILE A 133 12.45 -17.55 -4.73
C ILE A 133 13.51 -18.09 -5.71
N GLU A 134 14.63 -18.60 -5.21
CA GLU A 134 15.69 -19.22 -6.02
C GLU A 134 15.19 -20.38 -6.90
N ARG A 135 14.04 -20.98 -6.56
CA ARG A 135 13.41 -22.04 -7.37
C ARG A 135 13.04 -21.64 -8.80
N TYR A 136 12.95 -20.34 -9.09
CA TYR A 136 12.62 -19.84 -10.43
C TYR A 136 13.85 -19.56 -11.29
N GLN A 137 15.08 -19.65 -10.73
CA GLN A 137 16.32 -19.22 -11.39
C GLN A 137 16.61 -19.91 -12.73
N ASP A 138 16.12 -21.14 -12.93
CA ASP A 138 16.31 -21.89 -14.17
C ASP A 138 15.29 -21.50 -15.27
N GLN A 139 14.24 -20.77 -14.90
CA GLN A 139 13.15 -20.38 -15.80
C GLN A 139 13.21 -18.90 -16.18
N ILE A 140 13.82 -18.06 -15.34
CA ILE A 140 13.86 -16.60 -15.49
C ILE A 140 15.28 -16.09 -15.20
N GLU A 141 15.70 -14.99 -15.82
CA GLU A 141 16.96 -14.33 -15.48
C GLU A 141 16.76 -13.48 -14.20
N LEU A 142 16.82 -14.16 -13.04
CA LEU A 142 16.52 -13.59 -11.73
C LEU A 142 17.68 -12.76 -11.17
N LYS A 143 17.37 -11.53 -10.74
CA LYS A 143 18.26 -10.63 -10.00
C LYS A 143 17.55 -10.13 -8.75
N ILE A 144 18.13 -10.34 -7.58
CA ILE A 144 17.53 -9.92 -6.31
C ILE A 144 18.32 -8.74 -5.75
N LEU A 145 17.63 -7.66 -5.37
CA LEU A 145 18.18 -6.51 -4.68
C LEU A 145 17.71 -6.55 -3.22
N GLU A 146 18.65 -6.61 -2.27
CA GLU A 146 18.33 -6.67 -0.84
C GLU A 146 19.31 -5.82 -0.02
N LYS A 147 18.81 -5.16 1.03
CA LYS A 147 19.62 -4.35 1.95
C LYS A 147 20.50 -5.24 2.82
N GLN A 148 19.97 -6.38 3.26
CA GLN A 148 20.72 -7.42 3.97
C GLN A 148 21.00 -8.59 3.03
N THR A 149 22.05 -8.47 2.21
CA THR A 149 22.36 -9.40 1.12
C THR A 149 22.67 -10.82 1.61
N GLY A 150 22.05 -11.83 1.00
CA GLY A 150 22.48 -13.23 1.03
C GLY A 150 23.60 -13.55 0.04
N SER A 151 23.90 -14.85 -0.15
CA SER A 151 25.04 -15.33 -0.97
C SER A 151 24.98 -14.95 -2.45
N ASP A 152 23.80 -14.62 -2.98
CA ASP A 152 23.54 -14.39 -4.40
C ASP A 152 22.70 -13.13 -4.66
N ASP A 153 22.51 -12.31 -3.62
CA ASP A 153 21.77 -11.05 -3.72
C ASP A 153 22.72 -9.90 -4.07
N TYR A 154 22.18 -8.92 -4.78
CA TYR A 154 22.85 -7.65 -5.02
C TYR A 154 22.51 -6.65 -3.91
N PRO A 155 23.45 -5.78 -3.50
CA PRO A 155 23.14 -4.68 -2.60
C PRO A 155 22.14 -3.72 -3.24
N ASP A 156 21.33 -3.04 -2.43
CA ASP A 156 20.31 -2.09 -2.89
C ASP A 156 20.86 -0.99 -3.83
N ALA A 157 22.10 -0.55 -3.63
CA ALA A 157 22.80 0.39 -4.50
C ALA A 157 22.96 -0.08 -5.96
N ALA A 158 22.86 -1.39 -6.24
CA ALA A 158 22.90 -1.92 -7.60
C ALA A 158 21.63 -1.64 -8.41
N CYS A 159 20.57 -1.08 -7.79
CA CYS A 159 19.30 -0.75 -8.44
C CYS A 159 19.48 0.08 -9.71
N GLU A 160 20.36 1.08 -9.69
CA GLU A 160 20.68 1.97 -10.81
C GLU A 160 21.21 1.24 -12.06
N TYR A 161 21.80 0.05 -11.87
CA TYR A 161 22.45 -0.71 -12.94
C TYR A 161 21.59 -1.85 -13.47
N LEU A 162 20.67 -2.36 -12.64
CA LEU A 162 19.89 -3.56 -12.89
C LEU A 162 18.45 -3.23 -13.30
N ILE A 163 17.78 -2.31 -12.59
CA ILE A 163 16.35 -2.02 -12.83
C ILE A 163 16.11 -1.48 -14.25
N PRO A 164 16.90 -0.54 -14.80
CA PRO A 164 16.66 0.00 -16.14
C PRO A 164 16.84 -1.01 -17.29
N LYS A 165 17.29 -2.23 -17.00
CA LYS A 165 17.51 -3.31 -17.98
C LYS A 165 16.55 -4.48 -17.81
N ALA A 166 15.64 -4.38 -16.84
CA ALA A 166 14.69 -5.43 -16.51
C ALA A 166 13.51 -5.42 -17.48
N ASP A 167 12.99 -6.60 -17.81
CA ASP A 167 11.69 -6.72 -18.47
C ASP A 167 10.57 -6.62 -17.43
N TRP A 168 10.81 -7.15 -16.22
CA TRP A 168 9.89 -7.16 -15.09
C TRP A 168 10.57 -6.73 -13.79
N VAL A 169 9.88 -5.93 -12.99
CA VAL A 169 10.33 -5.48 -11.68
C VAL A 169 9.27 -5.80 -10.63
N PHE A 170 9.60 -6.65 -9.67
CA PHE A 170 8.78 -6.92 -8.49
C PHE A 170 9.28 -6.04 -7.35
N LEU A 171 8.50 -5.02 -6.99
CA LEU A 171 8.79 -4.08 -5.92
C LEU A 171 8.16 -4.54 -4.62
N THR A 172 8.95 -4.73 -3.57
CA THR A 172 8.38 -4.84 -2.22
C THR A 172 7.70 -3.54 -1.82
N ALA A 173 6.46 -3.62 -1.33
CA ALA A 173 5.74 -2.46 -0.79
C ALA A 173 6.39 -1.89 0.48
N SER A 174 7.29 -2.63 1.14
CA SER A 174 8.11 -2.10 2.24
C SER A 174 9.08 -1.00 1.80
N SER A 175 9.26 -0.79 0.49
CA SER A 175 9.98 0.36 -0.07
C SER A 175 9.27 1.70 0.17
N ILE A 176 7.96 1.69 0.44
CA ILE A 176 7.18 2.89 0.75
C ILE A 176 7.58 3.46 2.13
N PRO A 177 7.42 2.72 3.26
CA PRO A 177 7.75 3.25 4.58
C PRO A 177 9.25 3.51 4.77
N ASN A 178 10.14 2.88 3.99
CA ASN A 178 11.58 3.13 4.06
C ASN A 178 12.10 4.14 3.01
N LYS A 179 11.19 4.77 2.27
CA LYS A 179 11.40 5.91 1.37
C LYS A 179 12.17 5.64 0.08
N THR A 180 12.41 4.38 -0.28
CA THR A 180 13.07 4.04 -1.54
C THR A 180 12.11 3.91 -2.72
N PHE A 181 10.79 3.76 -2.48
CA PHE A 181 9.80 3.55 -3.54
C PHE A 181 9.88 4.57 -4.69
N PRO A 182 9.91 5.91 -4.46
CA PRO A 182 9.87 6.87 -5.56
C PRO A 182 11.00 6.68 -6.59
N ARG A 183 12.21 6.37 -6.12
CA ARG A 183 13.37 6.15 -6.99
C ARG A 183 13.30 4.79 -7.68
N LEU A 184 12.91 3.74 -6.95
CA LEU A 184 12.78 2.40 -7.53
C LEU A 184 11.71 2.35 -8.63
N ALA A 185 10.58 3.01 -8.41
CA ALA A 185 9.50 3.13 -9.38
C ALA A 185 9.94 3.94 -10.61
N GLU A 186 10.66 5.05 -10.42
CA GLU A 186 11.25 5.81 -11.53
C GLU A 186 12.20 4.98 -12.39
N LEU A 187 13.10 4.22 -11.75
CA LEU A 187 14.04 3.36 -12.47
C LEU A 187 13.35 2.24 -13.27
N ALA A 188 12.16 1.84 -12.84
CA ALA A 188 11.39 0.75 -13.42
C ALA A 188 10.43 1.17 -14.55
N THR A 189 10.49 2.43 -15.01
CA THR A 189 9.56 3.00 -16.00
C THR A 189 9.47 2.18 -17.31
N ASP A 190 10.56 1.54 -17.72
CA ASP A 190 10.61 0.74 -18.97
C ASP A 190 10.26 -0.74 -18.77
N ALA A 191 9.95 -1.17 -17.54
CA ALA A 191 9.65 -2.55 -17.19
C ALA A 191 8.17 -2.73 -16.82
N LYS A 192 7.68 -3.97 -16.88
CA LYS A 192 6.41 -4.33 -16.25
C LYS A 192 6.57 -4.42 -14.74
N THR A 193 5.76 -3.70 -13.98
CA THR A 193 5.96 -3.53 -12.54
C THR A 193 4.87 -4.18 -11.69
N VAL A 194 5.28 -4.85 -10.62
CA VAL A 194 4.39 -5.45 -9.64
C VAL A 194 4.77 -4.92 -8.26
N LEU A 195 3.92 -4.08 -7.65
CA LEU A 195 4.08 -3.68 -6.25
C LEU A 195 3.43 -4.72 -5.36
N MET A 196 4.20 -5.36 -4.49
CA MET A 196 3.74 -6.57 -3.81
C MET A 196 4.08 -6.67 -2.32
N GLY A 197 3.27 -7.47 -1.63
CA GLY A 197 3.44 -7.87 -0.24
C GLY A 197 2.36 -7.28 0.68
N PRO A 198 2.31 -7.71 1.96
CA PRO A 198 1.30 -7.25 2.91
C PRO A 198 1.31 -5.75 3.22
N THR A 199 2.43 -5.06 2.95
CA THR A 199 2.54 -3.60 3.07
C THR A 199 1.81 -2.85 1.94
N THR A 200 1.37 -3.52 0.88
CA THR A 200 0.80 -2.89 -0.33
C THR A 200 -0.54 -2.21 -0.02
N PRO A 201 -0.67 -0.89 -0.23
CA PRO A 201 -1.95 -0.21 -0.12
C PRO A 201 -2.82 -0.52 -1.35
N TRP A 202 -4.10 -0.84 -1.15
CA TRP A 202 -5.07 -1.09 -2.22
C TRP A 202 -5.53 0.19 -2.92
N LEU A 203 -4.59 0.90 -3.55
CA LEU A 203 -4.82 2.17 -4.24
C LEU A 203 -4.46 2.05 -5.73
N PRO A 204 -5.43 1.83 -6.62
CA PRO A 204 -5.22 1.88 -8.06
C PRO A 204 -4.55 3.15 -8.57
N GLN A 205 -4.61 4.28 -7.85
CA GLN A 205 -3.85 5.50 -8.17
C GLN A 205 -2.33 5.31 -8.23
N LEU A 206 -1.80 4.21 -7.72
CA LEU A 206 -0.38 3.89 -7.82
C LEU A 206 0.11 3.71 -9.27
N HIS A 207 -0.78 3.54 -10.25
CA HIS A 207 -0.41 3.60 -11.68
C HIS A 207 0.21 4.94 -12.08
N GLU A 208 -0.13 6.05 -11.41
CA GLU A 208 0.49 7.37 -11.63
C GLU A 208 2.00 7.37 -11.33
N PHE A 209 2.46 6.36 -10.60
CA PHE A 209 3.86 6.16 -10.23
C PHE A 209 4.51 5.04 -11.04
N GLY A 210 3.91 4.60 -12.15
CA GLY A 210 4.45 3.55 -13.02
C GLY A 210 4.23 2.13 -12.51
N ILE A 211 3.20 1.89 -11.69
CA ILE A 211 2.83 0.55 -11.21
C ILE A 211 1.78 -0.09 -12.13
N ASP A 212 2.08 -1.24 -12.74
CA ASP A 212 1.13 -1.99 -13.58
C ASP A 212 0.22 -2.92 -12.75
N TYR A 213 0.75 -3.54 -11.68
CA TYR A 213 -0.01 -4.48 -10.86
C TYR A 213 0.17 -4.23 -9.36
N LEU A 214 -0.92 -4.37 -8.61
CA LEU A 214 -0.90 -4.48 -7.15
C LEU A 214 -1.07 -5.93 -6.75
N ALA A 215 -0.10 -6.47 -6.03
CA ALA A 215 -0.18 -7.79 -5.41
C ALA A 215 -0.17 -7.67 -3.88
N GLY A 216 -1.28 -7.14 -3.35
CA GLY A 216 -1.53 -6.97 -1.93
C GLY A 216 -2.20 -8.18 -1.28
N VAL A 217 -2.68 -8.00 -0.04
CA VAL A 217 -3.35 -9.07 0.72
C VAL A 217 -4.77 -8.69 1.11
N GLU A 218 -5.63 -9.69 1.16
CA GLU A 218 -6.96 -9.64 1.77
C GLU A 218 -6.92 -10.41 3.07
N VAL A 219 -7.33 -9.76 4.17
CA VAL A 219 -7.44 -10.40 5.48
C VAL A 219 -8.69 -11.27 5.50
N THR A 220 -8.51 -12.57 5.69
CA THR A 220 -9.59 -13.56 5.71
C THR A 220 -10.03 -13.92 7.12
N ASP A 221 -9.13 -13.82 8.11
CA ASP A 221 -9.43 -13.98 9.53
C ASP A 221 -8.51 -13.10 10.37
N GLY A 222 -9.06 -12.04 10.95
CA GLY A 222 -8.30 -11.04 11.70
C GLY A 222 -7.72 -11.54 13.02
N GLU A 223 -8.40 -12.45 13.72
CA GLU A 223 -7.93 -12.97 15.02
C GLU A 223 -6.84 -14.02 14.85
N ILE A 224 -6.93 -14.86 13.81
CA ILE A 224 -5.85 -15.77 13.45
C ILE A 224 -4.62 -14.97 12.97
N LEU A 225 -4.84 -13.95 12.14
CA LEU A 225 -3.76 -13.07 11.69
C LEU A 225 -3.07 -12.39 12.88
N TYR A 226 -3.84 -11.80 13.80
CA TYR A 226 -3.32 -11.14 14.98
C TYR A 226 -2.44 -12.08 15.82
N ARG A 227 -2.94 -13.28 16.16
CA ARG A 227 -2.16 -14.28 16.91
C ARG A 227 -0.89 -14.68 16.18
N THR A 228 -0.99 -14.92 14.88
CA THR A 228 0.17 -15.29 14.05
C THR A 228 1.25 -14.22 14.07
N VAL A 229 0.88 -12.94 13.95
CA VAL A 229 1.83 -11.82 14.04
C VAL A 229 2.42 -11.71 15.45
N ALA A 230 1.59 -11.86 16.49
CA ALA A 230 2.02 -11.76 17.89
C ALA A 230 3.00 -12.87 18.29
N GLU A 231 2.86 -14.06 17.71
CA GLU A 231 3.74 -15.21 17.90
C GLU A 231 4.97 -15.18 16.97
N GLY A 232 5.21 -14.09 16.24
CA GLY A 232 6.39 -13.91 15.39
C GLY A 232 6.30 -14.58 14.02
N GLY A 233 5.10 -14.93 13.56
CA GLY A 233 4.87 -15.54 12.26
C GLY A 233 5.18 -14.60 11.11
N GLY A 234 6.33 -14.82 10.45
CA GLY A 234 6.72 -14.13 9.21
C GLY A 234 5.88 -14.59 8.02
N LYS A 235 6.36 -15.58 7.26
CA LYS A 235 5.60 -16.16 6.14
C LYS A 235 4.35 -16.95 6.54
N ARG A 236 4.18 -17.27 7.83
CA ARG A 236 3.03 -18.04 8.32
C ARG A 236 1.69 -17.32 8.16
N ILE A 237 1.69 -15.98 8.06
CA ILE A 237 0.48 -15.21 7.77
C ILE A 237 -0.17 -15.61 6.43
N PHE A 238 0.62 -16.13 5.48
CA PHE A 238 0.11 -16.59 4.20
C PHE A 238 -0.55 -17.97 4.27
N ASN A 239 -0.38 -18.71 5.36
CA ASN A 239 -1.04 -20.00 5.54
C ASN A 239 -2.42 -19.82 6.17
N HIS A 240 -2.54 -18.82 7.06
CA HIS A 240 -3.74 -18.58 7.84
C HIS A 240 -3.92 -17.07 8.10
N GLY A 241 -5.16 -16.58 7.97
CA GLY A 241 -5.52 -15.21 8.31
C GLY A 241 -5.48 -14.21 7.15
N LEU A 242 -4.76 -14.49 6.07
CA LEU A 242 -4.85 -13.72 4.82
C LEU A 242 -4.55 -14.54 3.57
N ARG A 243 -4.82 -13.96 2.41
CA ARG A 243 -4.38 -14.45 1.09
C ARG A 243 -3.93 -13.31 0.19
N TYR A 244 -3.11 -13.62 -0.81
CA TYR A 244 -2.79 -12.66 -1.85
C TYR A 244 -4.00 -12.39 -2.75
N ARG A 245 -4.07 -11.16 -3.26
CA ARG A 245 -4.90 -10.82 -4.42
C ARG A 245 -4.05 -10.07 -5.42
N ILE A 246 -4.43 -10.10 -6.70
CA ILE A 246 -3.77 -9.34 -7.76
C ILE A 246 -4.81 -8.44 -8.42
N ALA A 247 -4.51 -7.14 -8.48
CA ALA A 247 -5.25 -6.15 -9.25
C ALA A 247 -4.37 -5.62 -10.38
N GLU A 248 -4.88 -5.63 -11.61
CA GLU A 248 -4.26 -4.96 -12.74
C GLU A 248 -4.66 -3.49 -12.76
N LEU A 249 -3.68 -2.59 -12.87
CA LEU A 249 -3.89 -1.14 -12.90
C LEU A 249 -3.94 -0.62 -14.34
N SER A 250 -4.83 -1.18 -15.15
CA SER A 250 -5.08 -0.63 -16.49
C SER A 250 -5.67 0.79 -16.40
N SER A 251 -5.54 1.56 -17.47
CA SER A 251 -6.11 2.90 -17.58
C SER A 251 -7.63 2.90 -17.30
N GLN A 252 -8.34 1.92 -17.84
CA GLN A 252 -9.79 1.75 -17.66
C GLN A 252 -10.16 1.41 -16.21
N VAL A 253 -9.43 0.49 -15.56
CA VAL A 253 -9.65 0.12 -14.16
C VAL A 253 -9.38 1.33 -13.25
N SER A 254 -8.29 2.04 -13.51
CA SER A 254 -7.90 3.23 -12.75
C SER A 254 -8.92 4.37 -12.88
N LEU A 255 -9.44 4.62 -14.09
CA LEU A 255 -10.49 5.62 -14.34
C LEU A 255 -11.81 5.27 -13.65
N ASN A 256 -12.25 4.00 -13.73
CA ASN A 256 -13.47 3.55 -13.08
C ASN A 256 -13.37 3.66 -11.56
N TRP A 257 -12.21 3.28 -11.00
CA TRP A 257 -11.97 3.40 -9.58
C TRP A 257 -11.96 4.86 -9.11
N LEU A 258 -11.24 5.74 -9.81
CA LEU A 258 -11.21 7.16 -9.48
C LEU A 258 -12.61 7.76 -9.53
N LYS A 259 -13.41 7.42 -10.54
CA LYS A 259 -14.81 7.88 -10.64
C LYS A 259 -15.63 7.47 -9.42
N GLN A 260 -15.53 6.22 -8.97
CA GLN A 260 -16.22 5.76 -7.76
C GLN A 260 -15.72 6.50 -6.52
N GLN A 261 -14.41 6.64 -6.36
CA GLN A 261 -13.84 7.30 -5.19
C GLN A 261 -14.15 8.79 -5.14
N ILE A 262 -14.23 9.48 -6.30
CA ILE A 262 -14.68 10.88 -6.40
C ILE A 262 -16.12 10.98 -5.90
N ALA A 263 -17.00 10.07 -6.34
CA ALA A 263 -18.40 10.03 -5.88
C ALA A 263 -18.51 9.83 -4.36
N ASP A 264 -17.76 8.86 -3.80
CA ASP A 264 -17.74 8.60 -2.37
C ASP A 264 -17.22 9.80 -1.57
N CYS A 265 -16.15 10.45 -2.06
CA CYS A 265 -15.54 11.62 -1.43
C CYS A 265 -16.48 12.84 -1.48
N ALA A 266 -17.18 13.05 -2.60
CA ALA A 266 -18.20 14.08 -2.73
C ALA A 266 -19.39 13.84 -1.78
N ALA A 267 -19.80 12.58 -1.59
CA ALA A 267 -20.85 12.22 -0.63
C ALA A 267 -20.42 12.47 0.83
N GLU A 268 -19.16 12.17 1.18
CA GLU A 268 -18.59 12.51 2.49
C GLU A 268 -18.55 14.02 2.73
N LYS A 269 -18.05 14.79 1.75
CA LYS A 269 -18.07 16.25 1.78
C LYS A 269 -19.49 16.78 2.00
N GLY A 270 -20.48 16.23 1.30
CA GLY A 270 -21.88 16.59 1.45
C GLY A 270 -22.38 16.39 2.88
N ARG A 271 -22.08 15.23 3.49
CA ARG A 271 -22.43 14.93 4.89
C ARG A 271 -21.76 15.87 5.89
N LEU A 272 -20.47 16.16 5.71
CA LEU A 272 -19.73 17.08 6.58
C LEU A 272 -20.25 18.52 6.47
N THR A 273 -20.61 18.95 5.26
CA THR A 273 -21.20 20.27 5.02
C THR A 273 -22.55 20.39 5.72
N GLN A 274 -23.42 19.38 5.60
CA GLN A 274 -24.71 19.34 6.32
C GLN A 274 -24.53 19.39 7.84
N ARG A 275 -23.57 18.65 8.39
CA ARG A 275 -23.24 18.69 9.84
C ARG A 275 -22.75 20.07 10.27
N MET A 276 -21.95 20.74 9.44
CA MET A 276 -21.46 22.09 9.71
C MET A 276 -22.60 23.12 9.69
N ASP A 277 -23.50 23.03 8.71
CA ASP A 277 -24.67 23.91 8.62
C ASP A 277 -25.59 23.72 9.82
N ALA A 278 -25.84 22.47 10.24
CA ALA A 278 -26.61 22.16 11.45
C ALA A 278 -25.95 22.72 12.71
N TRP A 279 -24.62 22.56 12.86
CA TRP A 279 -23.86 23.07 14.00
C TRP A 279 -24.02 24.58 14.19
N TYR A 280 -23.88 25.37 13.11
CA TYR A 280 -24.08 26.82 13.20
C TYR A 280 -25.57 27.20 13.29
N GLY A 281 -26.47 26.40 12.70
CA GLY A 281 -27.92 26.57 12.82
C GLY A 281 -28.45 26.41 14.24
N GLU A 282 -27.82 25.56 15.05
CA GLU A 282 -28.09 25.40 16.50
C GLU A 282 -27.61 26.61 17.34
N GLY A 283 -26.99 27.62 16.72
CA GLY A 283 -26.49 28.82 17.39
C GLY A 283 -25.11 28.66 18.02
N ASN A 284 -24.40 27.56 17.76
CA ASN A 284 -23.03 27.39 18.21
C ASN A 284 -22.13 28.47 17.58
N ARG A 285 -21.30 29.13 18.42
CA ARG A 285 -20.38 30.20 18.00
C ARG A 285 -18.94 29.73 17.84
N SER A 286 -18.60 28.56 18.36
CA SER A 286 -17.29 27.94 18.18
C SER A 286 -17.19 27.28 16.80
N ARG A 287 -15.96 27.14 16.30
CA ARG A 287 -15.68 26.50 15.02
C ARG A 287 -16.24 25.08 15.02
N PHE A 288 -16.88 24.69 13.91
CA PHE A 288 -17.36 23.33 13.70
C PHE A 288 -16.25 22.30 13.98
N PRO A 289 -16.45 21.34 14.90
CA PRO A 289 -15.41 20.38 15.26
C PRO A 289 -14.88 19.54 14.10
N GLY A 290 -15.74 19.21 13.12
CA GLY A 290 -15.38 18.45 11.93
C GLY A 290 -14.73 19.28 10.81
N TYR A 291 -14.45 20.57 11.03
CA TYR A 291 -13.87 21.44 10.00
C TYR A 291 -12.53 20.94 9.45
N PRO A 292 -11.57 20.44 10.26
CA PRO A 292 -10.31 19.89 9.73
C PRO A 292 -10.54 18.74 8.75
N LEU A 293 -11.49 17.84 9.05
CA LEU A 293 -11.86 16.73 8.17
C LEU A 293 -12.50 17.22 6.86
N LEU A 294 -13.33 18.28 6.92
CA LEU A 294 -13.91 18.89 5.73
C LEU A 294 -12.83 19.49 4.80
N GLU A 295 -11.82 20.18 5.35
CA GLU A 295 -10.68 20.71 4.57
C GLU A 295 -9.86 19.60 3.91
N LEU A 296 -9.58 18.53 4.64
CA LEU A 296 -8.89 17.34 4.11
C LEU A 296 -9.70 16.70 2.98
N THR A 297 -11.01 16.56 3.16
CA THR A 297 -11.93 16.00 2.16
C THR A 297 -11.96 16.86 0.89
N ASN A 298 -11.98 18.19 1.04
CA ASN A 298 -11.90 19.12 -0.11
C ASN A 298 -10.58 18.99 -0.87
N THR A 299 -9.46 18.94 -0.13
CA THR A 299 -8.12 18.80 -0.72
C THR A 299 -7.99 17.49 -1.48
N ARG A 300 -8.47 16.40 -0.88
CA ARG A 300 -8.51 15.08 -1.50
C ARG A 300 -9.36 15.08 -2.77
N LEU A 301 -10.57 15.60 -2.72
CA LEU A 301 -11.47 15.65 -3.89
C LEU A 301 -10.80 16.39 -5.06
N SER A 302 -10.20 17.55 -4.78
CA SER A 302 -9.46 18.34 -5.77
C SER A 302 -8.30 17.57 -6.41
N ARG A 303 -7.54 16.82 -5.60
CA ARG A 303 -6.45 15.96 -6.11
C ARG A 303 -6.98 14.83 -6.98
N MET A 304 -8.06 14.18 -6.57
CA MET A 304 -8.66 13.08 -7.32
C MET A 304 -9.27 13.55 -8.64
N ASP A 305 -9.90 14.72 -8.67
CA ASP A 305 -10.38 15.36 -9.91
C ASP A 305 -9.22 15.67 -10.86
N SER A 306 -8.08 16.14 -10.32
CA SER A 306 -6.88 16.42 -11.12
C SER A 306 -6.28 15.14 -11.70
N SER A 307 -6.17 14.08 -10.90
CA SER A 307 -5.74 12.75 -11.34
C SER A 307 -6.66 12.16 -12.43
N TYR A 308 -7.98 12.24 -12.22
CA TYR A 308 -8.97 11.76 -13.18
C TYR A 308 -8.86 12.49 -14.53
N LYS A 309 -8.72 13.83 -14.50
CA LYS A 309 -8.49 14.61 -15.72
C LYS A 309 -7.23 14.19 -16.45
N GLY A 310 -6.11 14.06 -15.74
CA GLY A 310 -4.84 13.62 -16.34
C GLY A 310 -4.96 12.27 -17.06
N LEU A 311 -5.63 11.29 -16.44
CA LEU A 311 -5.86 10.00 -17.08
C LEU A 311 -6.84 10.06 -18.24
N TRP A 312 -7.90 10.86 -18.12
CA TRP A 312 -8.87 11.03 -19.18
C TRP A 312 -8.23 11.72 -20.40
N ASP A 313 -7.33 12.67 -20.20
CA ASP A 313 -6.62 13.34 -21.30
C ASP A 313 -5.66 12.38 -22.03
N ILE A 314 -5.08 11.39 -21.32
CA ILE A 314 -4.17 10.39 -21.91
C ILE A 314 -4.93 9.23 -22.58
N TYR A 315 -5.98 8.71 -21.92
CA TYR A 315 -6.64 7.44 -22.29
C TYR A 315 -8.14 7.55 -22.60
N GLY A 316 -8.72 8.75 -22.53
CA GLY A 316 -10.17 8.96 -22.67
C GLY A 316 -10.73 8.62 -24.04
N ASP A 317 -9.90 8.63 -25.09
CA ASP A 317 -10.31 8.24 -26.44
C ASP A 317 -10.23 6.72 -26.68
N ASP A 318 -9.30 6.00 -26.04
CA ASP A 318 -9.23 4.53 -26.10
C ASP A 318 -10.47 3.86 -25.48
N ASN A 319 -11.06 4.49 -24.46
CA ASN A 319 -12.29 4.03 -23.80
C ASN A 319 -13.58 4.31 -24.58
N LYS A 320 -13.54 5.05 -25.69
CA LYS A 320 -14.70 5.23 -26.60
C LYS A 320 -14.85 4.08 -27.59
N LEU A 321 -13.81 3.26 -27.79
CA LEU A 321 -13.77 2.20 -28.81
C LEU A 321 -14.14 0.81 -28.27
N THR A 322 -14.34 0.67 -26.96
CA THR A 322 -14.67 -0.58 -26.28
C THR A 322 -16.05 -0.56 -25.59
N GLY A 323 -16.82 0.51 -25.77
CA GLY A 323 -18.20 0.67 -25.25
C GLY A 323 -19.29 0.38 -26.27
#